data_AF-S5MDX6-F1
#
_entry.id   AF-S5MDX6-F1
#
_cell.length_a   1.000
_cell.length_b   1.000
_cell.length_c   1.000
_cell.angle_alpha   90.00
_cell.angle_beta   90.00
_cell.angle_gamma   90.00
#
_symmetry.space_group_name_H-M   'P 1'
#
loop_
_entity.id
_entity.type
_entity.pdbx_description
1 polymer ?
#
loop_
_entity_poly.entity_id
_entity_poly.type
_entity_poly.pdbx_seq_one_letter_code
_entity_poly.pdbx_strand_id
1 'polypeptide(L)'
;MLFWLSIILLLCCMLMLVIYYGVKLKKTNNDKNDKGNIKRDLDKFKVIFQSNSNKKVLIEKMDIKESFNRFPFLSEFKEIEKKYPSEILINSLKHVEKSFYNYWASKEFDFFIIFENLSKNNYVIFSSESLIKIYNEFSTETFQIYKKTFINEVIPAIIYKYENKSYNLIDPQNLNEYIDEIFIDFSKAIDKLIETIDLTIHKGKSNSEHAKSVVQNDSALIKAYRTLEVSPMDSNEEIKKSYLKLAKLYHPDKNKKDFAKQKMVEINDAYDVILKDRKIK
;
A
#
# COMPACT_ATOMS: atom_id res chain seq x y z
N MET A 1 -18.37 10.86 -12.88
CA MET A 1 -19.12 9.64 -13.27
C MET A 1 -18.23 8.60 -13.96
N LEU A 2 -17.45 8.98 -15.00
CA LEU A 2 -16.55 8.05 -15.74
C LEU A 2 -15.44 7.42 -14.88
N PHE A 3 -14.85 8.17 -13.94
CA PHE A 3 -13.86 7.67 -12.99
C PHE A 3 -14.40 6.47 -12.19
N TRP A 4 -15.56 6.62 -11.55
CA TRP A 4 -16.21 5.59 -10.74
C TRP A 4 -16.68 4.38 -11.55
N LEU A 5 -17.16 4.57 -12.79
CA LEU A 5 -17.48 3.47 -13.71
C LEU A 5 -16.26 2.60 -14.00
N SER A 6 -15.11 3.23 -14.26
CA SER A 6 -13.87 2.52 -14.50
C SER A 6 -13.36 1.78 -13.26
N ILE A 7 -13.54 2.35 -12.07
CA ILE A 7 -13.19 1.68 -10.80
C ILE A 7 -14.07 0.45 -10.57
N ILE A 8 -15.36 0.50 -10.91
CA ILE A 8 -16.25 -0.67 -10.76
C ILE A 8 -15.77 -1.84 -11.61
N LEU A 9 -15.33 -1.61 -12.84
CA LEU A 9 -14.81 -2.67 -13.71
C LEU A 9 -13.54 -3.32 -13.12
N LEU A 10 -12.62 -2.49 -12.64
CA LEU A 10 -11.39 -2.90 -11.97
C LEU A 10 -11.67 -3.76 -10.71
N LEU A 11 -12.64 -3.33 -9.91
CA LEU A 11 -13.09 -4.09 -8.74
C LEU A 11 -13.68 -5.45 -9.14
N CYS A 12 -14.43 -5.54 -10.25
CA CYS A 12 -14.96 -6.81 -10.75
C CYS A 12 -13.86 -7.81 -11.15
N CYS A 13 -12.77 -7.35 -11.77
CA CYS A 13 -11.62 -8.21 -12.10
C CYS A 13 -10.96 -8.76 -10.83
N MET A 14 -10.71 -7.88 -9.86
CA MET A 14 -10.18 -8.26 -8.54
C MET A 14 -11.07 -9.27 -7.81
N LEU A 15 -12.37 -9.02 -7.79
CA LEU A 15 -13.36 -9.92 -7.20
C LEU A 15 -13.26 -11.34 -7.79
N MET A 16 -13.24 -11.45 -9.13
CA MET A 16 -13.18 -12.74 -9.82
C MET A 16 -11.89 -13.51 -9.50
N LEU A 17 -10.75 -12.81 -9.42
CA LEU A 17 -9.47 -13.43 -9.08
C LEU A 17 -9.42 -13.87 -7.62
N VAL A 18 -9.86 -13.04 -6.68
CA VAL A 18 -9.89 -13.38 -5.26
C VAL A 18 -10.83 -14.58 -5.02
N ILE A 19 -11.99 -14.62 -5.70
CA ILE A 19 -12.90 -15.77 -5.65
C ILE A 19 -12.25 -17.01 -6.27
N TYR A 20 -11.66 -16.90 -7.46
CA TYR A 20 -11.02 -18.03 -8.15
C TYR A 20 -9.90 -18.65 -7.32
N TYR A 21 -8.97 -17.83 -6.83
CA TYR A 21 -7.87 -18.30 -5.99
C TYR A 21 -8.38 -18.74 -4.62
N GLY A 22 -9.34 -18.04 -4.01
CA GLY A 22 -9.98 -18.45 -2.76
C GLY A 22 -10.66 -19.83 -2.84
N VAL A 23 -11.32 -20.15 -3.95
CA VAL A 23 -11.93 -21.47 -4.20
C VAL A 23 -10.87 -22.54 -4.47
N LYS A 24 -9.83 -22.24 -5.25
CA LYS A 24 -8.71 -23.16 -5.53
C LYS A 24 -7.97 -23.53 -4.24
N LEU A 25 -7.79 -22.56 -3.34
CA LEU A 25 -7.11 -22.71 -2.06
C LEU A 25 -7.87 -23.61 -1.07
N LYS A 26 -9.21 -23.64 -1.10
CA LYS A 26 -10.03 -24.59 -0.31
C LYS A 26 -9.88 -26.04 -0.76
N LYS A 27 -9.49 -26.30 -2.02
CA LYS A 27 -9.32 -27.66 -2.57
C LYS A 27 -7.97 -28.28 -2.24
N THR A 28 -6.94 -27.48 -1.96
CA THR A 28 -5.58 -27.93 -1.67
C THR A 28 -5.31 -28.01 -0.17
N ASN A 29 -6.05 -28.85 0.57
CA ASN A 29 -5.72 -29.18 1.96
C ASN A 29 -4.54 -30.17 2.10
N ASN A 30 -3.94 -30.60 0.98
CA ASN A 30 -2.91 -31.66 0.97
C ASN A 30 -1.51 -31.23 0.50
N ASP A 31 -1.28 -29.98 0.08
CA ASP A 31 0.06 -29.54 -0.32
C ASP A 31 0.86 -28.97 0.85
N LYS A 32 1.40 -29.87 1.68
CA LYS A 32 2.41 -29.57 2.71
C LYS A 32 3.80 -29.25 2.14
N ASN A 33 3.89 -29.01 0.83
CA ASN A 33 5.15 -28.91 0.08
C ASN A 33 5.42 -27.52 -0.52
N ASP A 34 4.75 -26.46 -0.04
CA ASP A 34 5.17 -25.12 -0.44
C ASP A 34 6.49 -24.75 0.26
N LYS A 35 7.60 -24.91 -0.46
CA LYS A 35 8.95 -24.48 -0.07
C LYS A 35 9.21 -23.01 -0.45
N GLY A 36 8.20 -22.28 -0.91
CA GLY A 36 8.28 -20.88 -1.30
C GLY A 36 8.54 -19.98 -0.10
N ASN A 37 9.54 -19.11 -0.23
CA ASN A 37 9.76 -18.03 0.71
C ASN A 37 8.96 -16.83 0.20
N ILE A 38 7.76 -16.62 0.79
CA ILE A 38 6.82 -15.55 0.41
C ILE A 38 7.52 -14.21 0.23
N LYS A 39 8.42 -13.86 1.16
CA LYS A 39 9.18 -12.61 1.08
C LYS A 39 10.09 -12.57 -0.14
N ARG A 40 10.89 -13.62 -0.38
CA ARG A 40 11.77 -13.69 -1.57
C ARG A 40 10.96 -13.54 -2.86
N ASP A 41 9.78 -14.15 -2.91
CA ASP A 41 8.94 -14.12 -4.09
C ASP A 41 8.24 -12.75 -4.25
N LEU A 42 7.90 -12.07 -3.14
CA LEU A 42 7.46 -10.67 -3.12
C LEU A 42 8.56 -9.72 -3.60
N ASP A 43 9.80 -9.89 -3.13
CA ASP A 43 10.94 -9.07 -3.56
C ASP A 43 11.19 -9.22 -5.06
N LYS A 44 11.17 -10.46 -5.57
CA LYS A 44 11.26 -10.73 -7.02
C LYS A 44 10.11 -10.07 -7.79
N PHE A 45 8.90 -10.19 -7.28
CA PHE A 45 7.73 -9.53 -7.88
C PHE A 45 7.93 -8.02 -7.97
N LYS A 46 8.35 -7.35 -6.88
CA LYS A 46 8.56 -5.89 -6.85
C LYS A 46 9.57 -5.44 -7.91
N VAL A 47 10.66 -6.20 -8.10
CA VAL A 47 11.66 -5.95 -9.15
C VAL A 47 11.08 -6.12 -10.56
N ILE A 48 10.29 -7.16 -10.81
CA ILE A 48 9.67 -7.41 -12.12
C ILE A 48 8.63 -6.32 -12.42
N PHE A 49 7.77 -6.02 -11.46
CA PHE A 49 6.68 -5.05 -11.60
C PHE A 49 7.18 -3.66 -11.97
N GLN A 50 8.28 -3.20 -11.35
CA GLN A 50 8.86 -1.89 -11.62
C GLN A 50 9.59 -1.82 -12.97
N SER A 51 10.10 -2.95 -13.48
CA SER A 51 10.79 -3.02 -14.78
C SER A 51 9.86 -3.11 -16.00
N ASN A 52 8.54 -3.24 -15.78
CA ASN A 52 7.58 -3.40 -16.86
C ASN A 52 7.50 -2.14 -17.75
N SER A 53 7.40 -2.31 -19.06
CA SER A 53 7.35 -1.21 -20.04
C SER A 53 6.14 -0.28 -19.83
N ASN A 54 5.06 -0.79 -19.24
CA ASN A 54 3.88 -0.01 -18.89
C ASN A 54 4.12 1.07 -17.82
N LYS A 55 5.31 1.09 -17.20
CA LYS A 55 5.74 2.13 -16.24
C LYS A 55 6.22 3.42 -16.90
N LYS A 56 6.41 3.41 -18.22
CA LYS A 56 6.69 4.64 -18.97
C LYS A 56 5.39 5.22 -19.52
N VAL A 57 4.85 6.22 -18.83
CA VAL A 57 3.48 6.73 -19.00
C VAL A 57 3.49 8.09 -19.70
N LEU A 58 2.61 8.27 -20.69
CA LEU A 58 2.34 9.56 -21.30
C LEU A 58 1.39 10.36 -20.42
N ILE A 59 1.83 11.55 -20.00
CA ILE A 59 1.01 12.56 -19.33
C ILE A 59 0.32 13.37 -20.44
N GLU A 60 -0.89 12.94 -20.81
CA GLU A 60 -1.60 13.37 -22.03
C GLU A 60 -1.70 14.90 -22.16
N LYS A 61 -2.03 15.60 -21.08
CA LYS A 61 -2.23 17.06 -21.07
C LYS A 61 -0.94 17.87 -21.27
N MET A 62 0.21 17.22 -21.23
CA MET A 62 1.52 17.87 -21.28
C MET A 62 2.41 17.37 -22.40
N ASP A 63 2.02 16.27 -23.05
CA ASP A 63 2.83 15.52 -24.01
C ASP A 63 4.23 15.18 -23.46
N ILE A 64 4.28 14.73 -22.19
CA ILE A 64 5.51 14.30 -21.52
C ILE A 64 5.41 12.82 -21.22
N LYS A 65 6.41 12.05 -21.61
CA LYS A 65 6.46 10.61 -21.35
C LYS A 65 7.43 10.31 -20.21
N GLU A 66 6.88 10.23 -19.00
CA GLU A 66 7.64 10.07 -17.75
C GLU A 66 7.72 8.61 -17.28
N SER A 67 8.76 8.26 -16.54
CA SER A 67 8.96 6.90 -16.01
C SER A 67 8.56 6.81 -14.52
N PHE A 68 7.70 5.85 -14.20
CA PHE A 68 7.20 5.51 -12.86
C PHE A 68 7.67 4.10 -12.47
N ASN A 69 8.98 3.88 -12.58
CA ASN A 69 9.64 2.58 -12.52
C ASN A 69 10.32 2.29 -11.17
N ARG A 70 9.99 3.05 -10.13
CA ARG A 70 10.39 2.75 -8.75
C ARG A 70 9.19 2.21 -8.01
N PHE A 71 9.32 1.05 -7.39
CA PHE A 71 8.21 0.42 -6.68
C PHE A 71 7.64 1.34 -5.57
N PRO A 72 6.30 1.47 -5.44
CA PRO A 72 5.27 0.82 -6.25
C PRO A 72 5.04 1.47 -7.61
N PHE A 73 5.18 2.79 -7.71
CA PHE A 73 5.00 3.55 -8.96
C PHE A 73 5.51 5.00 -8.83
N LEU A 74 6.67 5.20 -8.20
CA LEU A 74 7.29 6.51 -8.02
C LEU A 74 8.10 6.92 -9.26
N SER A 75 8.19 8.24 -9.48
CA SER A 75 9.03 8.82 -10.51
C SER A 75 10.26 9.53 -9.94
N GLU A 76 11.30 9.64 -10.76
CA GLU A 76 12.38 10.60 -10.51
C GLU A 76 12.12 11.97 -11.14
N PHE A 77 11.03 12.09 -11.91
CA PHE A 77 10.61 13.29 -12.64
C PHE A 77 11.66 13.82 -13.63
N LYS A 78 12.48 12.93 -14.20
CA LYS A 78 13.61 13.29 -15.07
C LYS A 78 13.17 13.97 -16.37
N GLU A 79 12.10 13.49 -17.00
CA GLU A 79 11.62 14.07 -18.26
C GLU A 79 10.89 15.39 -18.01
N ILE A 80 10.18 15.50 -16.88
CA ILE A 80 9.60 16.78 -16.43
C ILE A 80 10.70 17.79 -16.11
N GLU A 81 11.75 17.41 -15.38
CA GLU A 81 12.88 18.28 -15.02
C GLU A 81 13.63 18.80 -16.25
N LYS A 82 13.79 17.97 -17.29
CA LYS A 82 14.36 18.41 -18.57
C LYS A 82 13.54 19.52 -19.24
N LYS A 83 12.20 19.43 -19.18
CA LYS A 83 11.30 20.43 -19.78
C LYS A 83 11.12 21.66 -18.87
N TYR A 84 11.18 21.44 -17.55
CA TYR A 84 11.00 22.44 -16.50
C TYR A 84 12.17 22.37 -15.52
N PRO A 85 13.32 23.01 -15.81
CA PRO A 85 14.52 22.95 -14.98
C PRO A 85 14.36 23.82 -13.73
N SER A 86 13.50 23.38 -12.81
CA SER A 86 13.11 24.10 -11.61
C SER A 86 13.08 23.17 -10.40
N GLU A 87 14.04 23.34 -9.50
CA GLU A 87 14.17 22.53 -8.28
C GLU A 87 12.91 22.65 -7.40
N ILE A 88 12.32 23.85 -7.33
CA ILE A 88 11.11 24.13 -6.55
C ILE A 88 9.94 23.27 -7.07
N LEU A 89 9.76 23.22 -8.39
CA LEU A 89 8.70 22.42 -9.01
C LEU A 89 8.91 20.92 -8.75
N ILE A 90 10.12 20.42 -8.97
CA ILE A 90 10.44 19.00 -8.77
C ILE A 90 10.28 18.60 -7.29
N ASN A 91 10.66 19.47 -6.36
CA ASN A 91 10.46 19.23 -4.93
C ASN A 91 8.97 19.24 -4.56
N SER A 92 8.16 20.11 -5.17
CA SER A 92 6.70 20.11 -4.99
C SER A 92 6.08 18.80 -5.49
N LEU A 93 6.47 18.34 -6.69
CA LEU A 93 6.00 17.06 -7.25
C LEU A 93 6.36 15.88 -6.35
N LYS A 94 7.61 15.79 -5.91
CA LYS A 94 8.08 14.75 -4.98
C LYS A 94 7.36 14.80 -3.63
N HIS A 95 7.07 16.00 -3.12
CA HIS A 95 6.36 16.16 -1.86
C HIS A 95 4.93 15.60 -1.95
N VAL A 96 4.19 15.96 -3.00
CA VAL A 96 2.82 15.46 -3.19
C VAL A 96 2.82 13.97 -3.53
N GLU A 97 3.74 13.49 -4.38
CA GLU A 97 3.91 12.05 -4.68
C GLU A 97 4.10 11.22 -3.39
N LYS A 98 4.88 11.76 -2.44
CA LYS A 98 5.11 11.11 -1.15
C LYS A 98 3.82 10.91 -0.35
N SER A 99 2.85 11.83 -0.42
CA SER A 99 1.55 11.66 0.26
C SER A 99 0.75 10.50 -0.33
N PHE A 100 0.69 10.39 -1.66
CA PHE A 100 0.04 9.27 -2.36
C PHE A 100 0.73 7.93 -2.03
N TYR A 101 2.06 7.92 -2.04
CA TYR A 101 2.84 6.76 -1.66
C TYR A 101 2.57 6.31 -0.23
N ASN A 102 2.63 7.23 0.74
CA ASN A 102 2.42 6.90 2.16
C ASN A 102 1.03 6.29 2.37
N TYR A 103 0.01 6.84 1.71
CA TYR A 103 -1.34 6.29 1.77
C TYR A 103 -1.40 4.88 1.19
N TRP A 104 -0.87 4.69 -0.02
CA TRP A 104 -0.80 3.38 -0.66
C TRP A 104 -0.05 2.35 0.19
N ALA A 105 1.10 2.72 0.77
CA ALA A 105 1.91 1.84 1.62
C ALA A 105 1.13 1.42 2.88
N SER A 106 0.34 2.32 3.46
CA SER A 106 -0.56 1.97 4.56
C SER A 106 -1.65 0.96 4.14
N LYS A 107 -2.08 0.99 2.88
CA LYS A 107 -3.10 0.08 2.34
C LYS A 107 -2.52 -1.24 1.86
N GLU A 108 -1.27 -1.25 1.38
CA GLU A 108 -0.48 -2.46 1.19
C GLU A 108 -0.31 -3.21 2.53
N PHE A 109 -0.07 -2.48 3.61
CA PHE A 109 -0.05 -3.07 4.94
C PHE A 109 -1.40 -3.68 5.32
N ASP A 110 -2.52 -2.96 5.13
CA ASP A 110 -3.88 -3.49 5.37
C ASP A 110 -4.13 -4.76 4.55
N PHE A 111 -3.71 -4.76 3.29
CA PHE A 111 -3.76 -5.95 2.43
C PHE A 111 -3.05 -7.13 3.08
N PHE A 112 -1.80 -6.99 3.52
CA PHE A 112 -1.08 -8.12 4.13
C PHE A 112 -1.66 -8.60 5.47
N ILE A 113 -2.27 -7.70 6.25
CA ILE A 113 -3.00 -8.06 7.47
C ILE A 113 -4.19 -8.97 7.15
N ILE A 114 -4.95 -8.67 6.09
CA ILE A 114 -6.07 -9.53 5.64
C ILE A 114 -5.55 -10.95 5.40
N PHE A 115 -4.42 -11.11 4.71
CA PHE A 115 -3.84 -12.43 4.44
C PHE A 115 -3.29 -13.14 5.68
N GLU A 116 -2.66 -12.41 6.60
CA GLU A 116 -2.16 -12.99 7.87
C GLU A 116 -3.31 -13.53 8.72
N ASN A 117 -4.38 -12.75 8.89
CA ASN A 117 -5.54 -13.15 9.70
C ASN A 117 -6.23 -14.41 9.15
N LEU A 118 -6.25 -14.58 7.83
CA LEU A 118 -6.80 -15.79 7.21
C LEU A 118 -5.95 -17.03 7.45
N SER A 119 -4.63 -16.86 7.43
CA SER A 119 -3.70 -17.95 7.72
C SER A 119 -3.82 -18.40 9.17
N LYS A 120 -3.88 -17.46 10.12
CA LYS A 120 -3.95 -17.76 11.56
C LYS A 120 -5.24 -18.43 11.98
N ASN A 121 -6.36 -18.04 11.39
CA ASN A 121 -7.65 -18.63 11.71
C ASN A 121 -7.89 -19.98 11.01
N ASN A 122 -6.84 -20.60 10.43
CA ASN A 122 -6.87 -21.88 9.69
C ASN A 122 -7.91 -21.89 8.55
N TYR A 123 -8.28 -20.73 8.01
CA TYR A 123 -9.27 -20.65 6.95
C TYR A 123 -8.67 -21.00 5.59
N VAL A 124 -7.40 -20.62 5.34
CA VAL A 124 -6.68 -20.83 4.08
C VAL A 124 -5.17 -20.89 4.29
N ILE A 125 -4.47 -21.89 3.71
CA ILE A 125 -3.01 -21.84 3.52
C ILE A 125 -2.76 -21.24 2.13
N PHE A 126 -2.27 -20.01 2.06
CA PHE A 126 -1.89 -19.39 0.79
C PHE A 126 -0.55 -19.94 0.33
N SER A 127 -0.51 -20.53 -0.88
CA SER A 127 0.78 -20.72 -1.52
C SER A 127 1.40 -19.37 -1.87
N SER A 128 2.73 -19.29 -1.86
CA SER A 128 3.47 -18.10 -2.29
C SER A 128 2.98 -17.63 -3.67
N GLU A 129 2.79 -18.57 -4.61
CA GLU A 129 2.28 -18.27 -5.95
C GLU A 129 0.90 -17.58 -5.93
N SER A 130 -0.03 -18.05 -5.10
CA SER A 130 -1.39 -17.51 -5.03
C SER A 130 -1.40 -16.09 -4.45
N LEU A 131 -0.63 -15.87 -3.38
CA LEU A 131 -0.46 -14.55 -2.78
C LEU A 131 0.15 -13.56 -3.79
N ILE A 132 1.21 -13.97 -4.50
CA ILE A 132 1.85 -13.12 -5.52
C ILE A 132 0.89 -12.75 -6.64
N LYS A 133 0.02 -13.67 -7.07
CA LYS A 133 -0.97 -13.37 -8.12
C LYS A 133 -2.01 -12.36 -7.65
N ILE A 134 -2.53 -12.51 -6.44
CA ILE A 134 -3.50 -11.55 -5.89
C ILE A 134 -2.83 -10.19 -5.65
N TYR A 135 -1.60 -10.19 -5.16
CA TYR A 135 -0.82 -8.97 -4.94
C TYR A 135 -0.41 -8.28 -6.24
N ASN A 136 -0.14 -9.04 -7.31
CA ASN A 136 0.08 -8.48 -8.65
C ASN A 136 -1.16 -7.75 -9.16
N GLU A 137 -2.34 -8.34 -8.98
CA GLU A 137 -3.58 -7.67 -9.38
C GLU A 137 -3.82 -6.42 -8.53
N PHE A 138 -3.70 -6.50 -7.20
CA PHE A 138 -3.77 -5.34 -6.31
C PHE A 138 -2.80 -4.22 -6.74
N SER A 139 -1.55 -4.56 -7.04
CA SER A 139 -0.53 -3.61 -7.49
C SER A 139 -0.87 -2.99 -8.84
N THR A 140 -1.40 -3.80 -9.76
CA THR A 140 -1.83 -3.35 -11.10
C THR A 140 -3.00 -2.39 -10.99
N GLU A 141 -3.97 -2.72 -10.14
CA GLU A 141 -5.18 -1.91 -9.96
C GLU A 141 -4.91 -0.58 -9.28
N THR A 142 -4.13 -0.62 -8.20
CA THR A 142 -3.69 0.60 -7.53
C THR A 142 -2.83 1.48 -8.44
N PHE A 143 -2.03 0.90 -9.35
CA PHE A 143 -1.33 1.67 -10.37
C PHE A 143 -2.27 2.32 -11.39
N GLN A 144 -3.37 1.66 -11.79
CA GLN A 144 -4.37 2.29 -12.67
C GLN A 144 -5.08 3.46 -11.98
N ILE A 145 -5.41 3.31 -10.71
CA ILE A 145 -5.98 4.40 -9.88
C ILE A 145 -4.97 5.55 -9.80
N TYR A 146 -3.70 5.26 -9.51
CA TYR A 146 -2.62 6.25 -9.46
C TYR A 146 -2.43 6.98 -10.80
N LYS A 147 -2.48 6.26 -11.93
CA LYS A 147 -2.38 6.84 -13.26
C LYS A 147 -3.52 7.84 -13.53
N LYS A 148 -4.75 7.47 -13.18
CA LYS A 148 -5.93 8.34 -13.40
C LYS A 148 -5.95 9.56 -12.49
N THR A 149 -5.37 9.46 -11.30
CA THR A 149 -5.38 10.52 -10.29
C THR A 149 -4.09 11.31 -10.31
N PHE A 150 -3.01 10.77 -9.74
CA PHE A 150 -1.75 11.47 -9.61
C PHE A 150 -1.15 11.85 -10.97
N ILE A 151 -0.99 10.88 -11.87
CA ILE A 151 -0.25 11.12 -13.13
C ILE A 151 -1.01 12.06 -14.07
N ASN A 152 -2.31 11.82 -14.26
CA ASN A 152 -3.09 12.54 -15.27
C ASN A 152 -3.80 13.80 -14.75
N GLU A 153 -4.01 13.94 -13.44
CA GLU A 153 -4.66 15.11 -12.84
C GLU A 153 -3.72 15.93 -11.97
N VAL A 154 -3.04 15.33 -11.00
CA VAL A 154 -2.20 16.07 -10.02
C VAL A 154 -0.93 16.63 -10.65
N ILE A 155 -0.18 15.84 -11.43
CA ILE A 155 1.06 16.33 -12.06
C ILE A 155 0.76 17.55 -12.96
N PRO A 156 -0.22 17.50 -13.90
CA PRO A 156 -0.58 18.68 -14.66
C PRO A 156 -1.05 19.85 -13.78
N ALA A 157 -1.88 19.62 -12.76
CA ALA A 157 -2.32 20.69 -11.87
C ALA A 157 -1.15 21.40 -11.16
N ILE A 158 -0.17 20.65 -10.66
CA ILE A 158 1.04 21.22 -10.02
C ILE A 158 1.84 22.06 -11.02
N ILE A 159 2.01 21.58 -12.25
CA ILE A 159 2.80 22.29 -13.26
C ILE A 159 2.06 23.52 -13.78
N TYR A 160 0.75 23.43 -14.02
CA TYR A 160 -0.07 24.58 -14.42
C TYR A 160 -0.12 25.65 -13.32
N LYS A 161 -0.18 25.24 -12.05
CA LYS A 161 -0.02 26.16 -10.91
C LYS A 161 1.33 26.87 -10.95
N TYR A 162 2.42 26.14 -11.19
CA TYR A 162 3.76 26.70 -11.31
C TYR A 162 3.88 27.69 -12.48
N GLU A 163 3.22 27.42 -13.60
CA GLU A 163 3.13 28.32 -14.75
C GLU A 163 2.14 29.49 -14.55
N ASN A 164 1.45 29.55 -13.41
CA ASN A 164 0.36 30.49 -13.12
C ASN A 164 -0.77 30.44 -14.17
N LYS A 165 -1.15 29.23 -14.59
CA LYS A 165 -2.23 28.96 -15.56
C LYS A 165 -3.36 28.14 -14.95
N SER A 166 -4.58 28.38 -15.42
CA SER A 166 -5.75 27.61 -15.02
C SER A 166 -5.71 26.18 -15.58
N TYR A 167 -6.24 25.24 -14.82
CA TYR A 167 -6.33 23.82 -15.20
C TYR A 167 -7.75 23.31 -14.97
N ASN A 168 -8.37 22.67 -15.95
CA ASN A 168 -9.78 22.23 -15.89
C ASN A 168 -10.75 23.36 -15.44
N LEU A 169 -10.53 24.60 -15.90
CA LEU A 169 -11.28 25.81 -15.51
C LEU A 169 -11.08 26.26 -14.04
N ILE A 170 -10.10 25.69 -13.34
CA ILE A 170 -9.75 26.04 -11.96
C ILE A 170 -8.61 27.06 -11.98
N ASP A 171 -8.78 28.15 -11.23
CA ASP A 171 -7.76 29.19 -11.05
C ASP A 171 -6.51 28.64 -10.33
N PRO A 172 -5.28 29.09 -10.69
CA PRO A 172 -4.05 28.69 -10.02
C PRO A 172 -4.10 28.71 -8.48
N GLN A 173 -4.80 29.68 -7.89
CA GLN A 173 -4.89 29.83 -6.43
C GLN A 173 -5.66 28.68 -5.77
N ASN A 174 -6.60 28.07 -6.50
CA ASN A 174 -7.46 27.00 -6.01
C ASN A 174 -6.95 25.60 -6.38
N LEU A 175 -5.81 25.49 -7.08
CA LEU A 175 -5.28 24.19 -7.51
C LEU A 175 -4.81 23.31 -6.34
N ASN A 176 -4.53 23.88 -5.17
CA ASN A 176 -4.26 23.06 -3.98
C ASN A 176 -5.50 22.28 -3.53
N GLU A 177 -6.66 22.96 -3.46
CA GLU A 177 -7.93 22.32 -3.07
C GLU A 177 -8.30 21.22 -4.06
N TYR A 178 -8.09 21.47 -5.37
CA TYR A 178 -8.26 20.45 -6.40
C TYR A 178 -7.35 19.23 -6.19
N ILE A 179 -6.07 19.45 -5.86
CA ILE A 179 -5.12 18.35 -5.60
C ILE A 179 -5.58 17.53 -4.38
N ASP A 180 -6.07 18.19 -3.33
CA ASP A 180 -6.59 17.54 -2.13
C ASP A 180 -7.84 16.71 -2.43
N GLU A 181 -8.76 17.22 -3.25
CA GLU A 181 -9.94 16.48 -3.73
C GLU A 181 -9.54 15.22 -4.51
N ILE A 182 -8.58 15.33 -5.44
CA ILE A 182 -8.08 14.17 -6.20
C ILE A 182 -7.38 13.16 -5.28
N PHE A 183 -6.66 13.61 -4.25
CA PHE A 183 -6.09 12.71 -3.24
C PHE A 183 -7.16 11.98 -2.43
N ILE A 184 -8.27 12.64 -2.09
CA ILE A 184 -9.42 12.01 -1.43
C ILE A 184 -10.03 10.93 -2.33
N ASP A 185 -10.19 11.21 -3.62
CA ASP A 185 -10.72 10.24 -4.59
C ASP A 185 -9.80 9.03 -4.79
N PHE A 186 -8.49 9.26 -4.86
CA PHE A 186 -7.48 8.20 -4.83
C PHE A 186 -7.63 7.34 -3.58
N SER A 187 -7.73 7.98 -2.41
CA SER A 187 -7.82 7.32 -1.12
C SER A 187 -9.06 6.43 -1.01
N LYS A 188 -10.24 6.98 -1.37
CA LYS A 188 -11.52 6.24 -1.41
C LYS A 188 -11.49 5.06 -2.37
N ALA A 189 -10.86 5.22 -3.53
CA ALA A 189 -10.76 4.14 -4.52
C ALA A 189 -9.93 2.96 -3.99
N ILE A 190 -8.82 3.24 -3.30
CA ILE A 190 -8.00 2.18 -2.69
C ILE A 190 -8.71 1.57 -1.47
N ASP A 191 -9.39 2.36 -0.65
CA ASP A 191 -10.17 1.82 0.47
C ASP A 191 -11.22 0.83 0.00
N LYS A 192 -11.97 1.20 -1.04
CA LYS A 192 -12.97 0.33 -1.64
C LYS A 192 -12.35 -0.95 -2.20
N LEU A 193 -11.14 -0.88 -2.75
CA LEU A 193 -10.41 -2.05 -3.22
C LEU A 193 -10.07 -2.99 -2.05
N ILE A 194 -9.52 -2.46 -0.96
CA ILE A 194 -9.21 -3.23 0.26
C ILE A 194 -10.46 -3.85 0.86
N GLU A 195 -11.54 -3.08 1.02
CA GLU A 195 -12.83 -3.56 1.51
C GLU A 195 -13.39 -4.68 0.63
N THR A 196 -13.26 -4.55 -0.69
CA THR A 196 -13.71 -5.55 -1.65
C THR A 196 -12.95 -6.86 -1.49
N ILE A 197 -11.62 -6.80 -1.33
CA ILE A 197 -10.76 -7.95 -1.04
C ILE A 197 -11.17 -8.59 0.29
N ASP A 198 -11.32 -7.78 1.33
CA ASP A 198 -11.69 -8.25 2.66
C ASP A 198 -13.05 -8.96 2.66
N LEU A 199 -14.07 -8.33 2.08
CA LEU A 199 -15.42 -8.87 1.97
C LEU A 199 -15.49 -10.13 1.13
N THR A 200 -14.75 -10.22 0.01
CA THR A 200 -14.78 -11.45 -0.81
C THR A 200 -14.22 -12.64 -0.10
N ILE A 201 -13.18 -12.39 0.68
CA ILE A 201 -12.53 -13.41 1.46
C ILE A 201 -13.44 -13.82 2.65
N HIS A 202 -14.04 -12.86 3.35
CA HIS A 202 -14.89 -13.12 4.53
C HIS A 202 -16.30 -13.61 4.21
N LYS A 203 -16.87 -13.30 3.03
CA LYS A 203 -18.18 -13.82 2.55
C LYS A 203 -18.22 -15.36 2.40
N GLY A 204 -17.11 -16.04 2.66
CA GLY A 204 -17.07 -17.48 2.89
C GLY A 204 -17.77 -17.97 4.16
N LYS A 205 -18.18 -17.12 5.13
CA LYS A 205 -19.03 -17.48 6.29
C LYS A 205 -19.47 -16.25 7.10
N SER A 206 -20.68 -15.74 6.85
CA SER A 206 -21.43 -14.98 7.85
C SER A 206 -22.30 -15.97 8.63
N ASN A 207 -21.88 -16.32 9.85
CA ASN A 207 -22.72 -16.59 11.02
C ASN A 207 -21.85 -17.19 12.14
N SER A 208 -21.36 -16.37 13.07
CA SER A 208 -21.32 -16.70 14.51
C SER A 208 -20.74 -15.54 15.34
N GLU A 209 -21.19 -15.45 16.58
CA GLU A 209 -20.78 -14.49 17.62
C GLU A 209 -19.28 -14.57 18.00
N HIS A 210 -18.52 -15.54 17.47
CA HIS A 210 -17.06 -15.62 17.61
C HIS A 210 -16.31 -14.47 16.92
N ALA A 211 -16.91 -13.82 15.92
CA ALA A 211 -16.27 -12.70 15.20
C ALA A 211 -15.98 -11.47 16.09
N LYS A 212 -16.68 -11.28 17.20
CA LYS A 212 -16.48 -10.10 18.08
C LYS A 212 -15.26 -10.22 19.01
N SER A 213 -14.81 -11.42 19.34
CA SER A 213 -13.64 -11.65 20.22
C SER A 213 -12.31 -11.70 19.46
N VAL A 214 -12.33 -12.12 18.19
CA VAL A 214 -11.19 -12.14 17.27
C VAL A 214 -10.75 -10.72 16.89
N VAL A 215 -11.71 -9.81 16.68
CA VAL A 215 -11.47 -8.40 16.31
C VAL A 215 -10.68 -7.61 17.37
N GLN A 216 -10.77 -7.97 18.66
CA GLN A 216 -10.04 -7.26 19.74
C GLN A 216 -8.56 -7.66 19.85
N ASN A 217 -8.23 -8.95 19.67
CA ASN A 217 -6.83 -9.41 19.65
C ASN A 217 -6.13 -9.07 18.34
N ASP A 218 -6.83 -9.10 17.21
CA ASP A 218 -6.29 -8.69 15.91
C ASP A 218 -5.93 -7.19 15.91
N SER A 219 -6.71 -6.34 16.59
CA SER A 219 -6.44 -4.90 16.69
C SER A 219 -5.11 -4.58 17.39
N ALA A 220 -4.77 -5.28 18.48
CA ALA A 220 -3.54 -5.06 19.22
C ALA A 220 -2.30 -5.47 18.41
N LEU A 221 -2.37 -6.60 17.71
CA LEU A 221 -1.28 -7.08 16.87
C LEU A 221 -1.09 -6.22 15.61
N ILE A 222 -2.18 -5.81 14.96
CA ILE A 222 -2.15 -4.84 13.84
C ILE A 222 -1.46 -3.56 14.29
N LYS A 223 -1.86 -3.02 15.46
CA LYS A 223 -1.25 -1.82 16.03
C LYS A 223 0.24 -2.04 16.31
N ALA A 224 0.63 -3.23 16.78
CA ALA A 224 2.02 -3.56 17.06
C ALA A 224 2.88 -3.53 15.78
N TYR A 225 2.45 -4.22 14.71
CA TYR A 225 3.17 -4.19 13.43
C TYR A 225 3.28 -2.77 12.85
N ARG A 226 2.20 -1.97 12.96
CA ARG A 226 2.22 -0.54 12.56
C ARG A 226 3.19 0.28 13.41
N THR A 227 3.22 0.05 14.71
CA THR A 227 4.11 0.77 15.65
C THR A 227 5.58 0.50 15.34
N LEU A 228 5.90 -0.72 14.88
CA LEU A 228 7.25 -1.10 14.49
C LEU A 228 7.59 -0.81 13.02
N GLU A 229 6.68 -0.20 12.25
CA GLU A 229 6.88 0.10 10.82
C GLU A 229 7.27 -1.13 9.98
N VAL A 230 6.69 -2.30 10.29
CA VAL A 230 6.99 -3.58 9.64
C VAL A 230 5.71 -4.26 9.18
N SER A 231 5.82 -5.08 8.13
CA SER A 231 4.73 -5.91 7.62
C SER A 231 4.64 -7.23 8.40
N PRO A 232 3.43 -7.81 8.52
CA PRO A 232 3.24 -9.23 8.83
C PRO A 232 4.11 -10.20 8.04
N MET A 233 4.49 -9.84 6.81
CA MET A 233 5.28 -10.71 5.93
C MET A 233 6.79 -10.56 6.16
N ASP A 234 7.22 -9.60 6.98
CA ASP A 234 8.63 -9.38 7.29
C ASP A 234 9.19 -10.50 8.16
N SER A 235 10.48 -10.79 7.99
CA SER A 235 11.16 -11.83 8.77
C SER A 235 11.37 -11.39 10.22
N ASN A 236 11.57 -12.36 11.12
CA ASN A 236 11.85 -12.06 12.53
C ASN A 236 13.12 -11.19 12.70
N GLU A 237 14.09 -11.34 11.81
CA GLU A 237 15.30 -10.52 11.77
C GLU A 237 14.99 -9.07 11.39
N GLU A 238 14.09 -8.83 10.45
CA GLU A 238 13.67 -7.49 10.04
C GLU A 238 12.87 -6.78 11.12
N ILE A 239 11.98 -7.51 11.77
CA ILE A 239 11.22 -6.99 12.90
C ILE A 239 12.18 -6.60 14.03
N LYS A 240 13.14 -7.46 14.36
CA LYS A 240 14.20 -7.15 15.34
C LYS A 240 15.04 -5.95 14.89
N LYS A 241 15.39 -5.86 13.62
CA LYS A 241 16.17 -4.74 13.08
C LYS A 241 15.40 -3.42 13.17
N SER A 242 14.10 -3.43 12.84
CA SER A 242 13.24 -2.24 12.96
C SER A 242 13.07 -1.82 14.42
N TYR A 243 12.81 -2.78 15.32
CA TYR A 243 12.78 -2.56 16.75
C TYR A 243 14.07 -1.86 17.25
N LEU A 244 15.24 -2.40 16.92
CA LEU A 244 16.52 -1.81 17.33
C LEU A 244 16.74 -0.40 16.77
N LYS A 245 16.33 -0.16 15.52
CA LYS A 245 16.39 1.17 14.88
C LYS A 245 15.51 2.17 15.62
N LEU A 246 14.25 1.82 15.88
CA LEU A 246 13.29 2.68 16.58
C LEU A 246 13.68 2.89 18.05
N ALA A 247 14.12 1.84 18.74
CA ALA A 247 14.62 1.94 20.11
C ALA A 247 15.84 2.87 20.20
N LYS A 248 16.78 2.80 19.25
CA LYS A 248 17.92 3.73 19.20
C LYS A 248 17.46 5.17 18.93
N LEU A 249 16.44 5.36 18.10
CA LEU A 249 15.91 6.68 17.75
C LEU A 249 15.17 7.33 18.92
N TYR A 250 14.44 6.56 19.74
CA TYR A 250 13.62 7.06 20.84
C TYR A 250 14.18 6.76 22.24
N HIS A 251 15.42 6.27 22.35
CA HIS A 251 16.03 5.92 23.64
C HIS A 251 16.02 7.13 24.60
N PRO A 252 15.54 6.96 25.85
CA PRO A 252 15.40 8.07 26.81
C PRO A 252 16.75 8.74 27.13
N ASP A 253 17.85 7.98 27.15
CA ASP A 253 19.20 8.55 27.37
C ASP A 253 19.61 9.55 26.28
N LYS A 254 19.15 9.35 25.04
CA LYS A 254 19.47 10.23 23.90
C LYS A 254 18.39 11.28 23.66
N ASN A 255 17.15 11.02 24.09
CA ASN A 255 16.01 11.91 23.91
C ASN A 255 15.26 12.09 25.23
N LYS A 256 15.55 13.19 25.93
CA LYS A 256 14.93 13.53 27.22
C LYS A 256 13.51 14.11 27.11
N LYS A 257 12.88 14.05 25.93
CA LYS A 257 11.52 14.55 25.73
C LYS A 257 10.52 13.49 26.19
N ASP A 258 9.45 13.90 26.87
CA ASP A 258 8.43 12.97 27.39
C ASP A 258 7.81 12.09 26.28
N PHE A 259 7.64 12.66 25.08
CA PHE A 259 7.18 11.93 23.91
C PHE A 259 8.10 10.75 23.53
N ALA A 260 9.42 10.89 23.67
CA ALA A 260 10.35 9.81 23.35
C ALA A 260 10.21 8.64 24.34
N LYS A 261 9.98 8.94 25.63
CA LYS A 261 9.70 7.91 26.64
C LYS A 261 8.40 7.17 26.34
N GLN A 262 7.33 7.89 26.00
CA GLN A 262 6.05 7.29 25.59
C GLN A 262 6.22 6.41 24.35
N LYS A 263 6.91 6.91 23.32
CA LYS A 263 7.19 6.13 22.11
C LYS A 263 8.01 4.89 22.40
N MET A 264 9.02 4.97 23.27
CA MET A 264 9.83 3.81 23.64
C MET A 264 9.01 2.71 24.31
N VAL A 265 8.04 3.09 25.17
CA VAL A 265 7.09 2.13 25.77
C VAL A 265 6.24 1.48 24.68
N GLU A 266 5.64 2.28 23.79
CA GLU A 266 4.83 1.75 22.66
C GLU A 266 5.64 0.77 21.78
N ILE A 267 6.90 1.09 21.49
CA ILE A 267 7.80 0.26 20.67
C ILE A 267 8.11 -1.07 21.36
N ASN A 268 8.40 -1.06 22.67
CA ASN A 268 8.66 -2.27 23.43
C ASN A 268 7.41 -3.16 23.51
N ASP A 269 6.27 -2.57 23.86
CA ASP A 269 4.99 -3.29 23.96
C ASP A 269 4.61 -3.93 22.62
N ALA A 270 4.80 -3.19 21.52
CA ALA A 270 4.57 -3.70 20.18
C ALA A 270 5.47 -4.90 19.84
N TYR A 271 6.76 -4.82 20.16
CA TYR A 271 7.70 -5.90 19.90
C TYR A 271 7.34 -7.16 20.69
N ASP A 272 6.98 -7.02 21.97
CA ASP A 272 6.58 -8.14 22.82
C ASP A 272 5.29 -8.82 22.33
N VAL A 273 4.30 -8.03 21.86
CA VAL A 273 3.06 -8.56 21.28
C VAL A 273 3.37 -9.42 20.04
N ILE A 274 4.24 -8.93 19.14
CA ILE A 274 4.62 -9.68 17.93
C ILE A 274 5.40 -10.95 18.27
N LEU A 275 6.34 -10.90 19.23
CA LEU A 275 7.12 -12.08 19.64
C LEU A 275 6.22 -13.17 20.22
N LYS A 276 5.27 -12.80 21.08
CA LYS A 276 4.29 -13.73 21.68
C LYS A 276 3.42 -14.38 20.61
N ASP A 277 2.90 -13.58 19.69
CA ASP A 277 2.06 -14.05 18.59
C ASP A 277 2.82 -15.03 17.68
N ARG A 278 4.05 -14.68 17.29
CA ARG A 278 4.91 -15.54 16.45
C ARG A 278 5.54 -16.72 17.19
N LYS A 279 5.31 -16.84 18.51
CA LYS A 279 5.88 -17.86 19.40
C LYS A 279 7.41 -17.93 19.31
N ILE A 280 8.05 -16.78 19.14
CA ILE A 280 9.51 -16.66 19.12
C ILE A 280 9.96 -16.60 20.58
N LYS A 281 10.66 -17.65 21.05
CA LYS A 281 11.26 -17.70 22.38
C LYS A 281 12.59 -16.96 22.41
#